data_AF-A0A969MN21-F1
#
_entry.id   AF-A0A969MN21-F1
#
_cell.length_a   1.000
_cell.length_b   1.000
_cell.length_c   1.000
_cell.angle_alpha   90.00
_cell.angle_beta   90.00
_cell.angle_gamma   90.00
#
_symmetry.space_group_name_H-M   'P 1'
#
loop_
_entity.id
_entity.type
_entity.pdbx_description
1 polymer ?
#
loop_
_entity_poly.entity_id
_entity_poly.type
_entity_poly.pdbx_seq_one_letter_code
_entity_poly.pdbx_strand_id
1 'polypeptide(L)' 'MNEVIIVDHPGDNFNDLLDQALELVKNKRTSYVMFEFNSIKLFVKKDSVRADIEVDYEKKLKALANS' A
#
# COMPACT_ATOMS: atom_id res chain seq x y z
N MET A 1 -16.11 -7.98 -6.09
CA MET A 1 -15.18 -7.27 -6.99
C MET A 1 -14.00 -6.81 -6.15
N ASN A 2 -12.81 -6.64 -6.73
CA ASN A 2 -11.64 -6.11 -6.04
C ASN A 2 -11.24 -4.81 -6.73
N GLU A 3 -10.83 -3.79 -5.99
CA GLU A 3 -10.36 -2.53 -6.57
C GLU A 3 -8.86 -2.37 -6.27
N VAL A 4 -8.12 -1.95 -7.29
CA VAL A 4 -6.69 -1.67 -7.19
C VAL A 4 -6.50 -0.18 -7.47
N ILE A 5 -5.88 0.51 -6.51
CA ILE A 5 -5.58 1.94 -6.60
C ILE A 5 -4.06 2.08 -6.59
N ILE A 6 -3.48 2.44 -7.74
CA ILE A 6 -2.03 2.65 -7.85
C ILE A 6 -1.74 4.09 -7.43
N VAL A 7 -0.89 4.26 -6.42
CA VAL A 7 -0.54 5.58 -5.88
C VAL A 7 0.98 5.72 -5.93
N ASP A 8 1.45 6.58 -6.82
CA ASP A 8 2.89 6.78 -7.05
C ASP A 8 3.58 7.34 -5.79
N HIS A 9 2.93 8.24 -5.06
CA HIS A 9 3.46 8.89 -3.85
C HIS A 9 2.34 9.21 -2.85
N PRO A 10 2.11 8.37 -1.81
CA PRO A 10 1.06 8.67 -0.83
C PRO A 10 1.41 9.87 0.06
N GLY A 11 2.69 10.14 0.29
CA GLY A 11 3.18 11.33 1.01
C GLY A 11 2.39 11.65 2.28
N ASP A 12 2.03 12.92 2.46
CA ASP A 12 1.21 13.41 3.57
C ASP A 12 -0.27 12.98 3.48
N ASN A 13 -0.71 12.47 2.33
CA ASN A 13 -2.11 12.10 2.05
C ASN A 13 -2.41 10.62 2.30
N PHE A 14 -1.50 9.88 2.93
CA PHE A 14 -1.69 8.45 3.19
C PHE A 14 -2.94 8.16 4.02
N ASN A 15 -3.21 8.99 5.05
CA ASN A 15 -4.38 8.82 5.91
C ASN A 15 -5.69 9.06 5.14
N ASP A 16 -5.73 10.09 4.28
CA ASP A 16 -6.91 10.38 3.46
C ASP A 16 -7.19 9.27 2.45
N LEU A 17 -6.14 8.68 1.87
CA LEU A 17 -6.27 7.53 0.99
C LEU A 17 -6.78 6.30 1.75
N LEU A 18 -6.28 6.07 2.97
CA LEU A 18 -6.75 4.99 3.83
C LEU A 18 -8.23 5.15 4.19
N ASP A 19 -8.66 6.35 4.53
CA ASP A 19 -10.06 6.66 4.85
C ASP A 19 -10.98 6.43 3.64
N GLN A 20 -10.56 6.86 2.45
CA GLN A 20 -11.29 6.57 1.21
C GLN A 20 -11.37 5.07 0.91
N ALA A 21 -10.28 4.32 1.10
CA ALA A 21 -10.31 2.87 0.94
C ALA A 21 -11.24 2.19 1.94
N LEU A 22 -11.24 2.65 3.20
CA LEU A 22 -12.15 2.15 4.23
C LEU A 22 -13.61 2.42 3.87
N GLU A 23 -13.90 3.59 3.29
CA GLU A 23 -15.24 3.90 2.79
C GLU A 23 -15.63 2.98 1.61
N LEU A 24 -14.71 2.74 0.67
CA LEU A 24 -14.95 1.88 -0.48
C LEU A 24 -15.23 0.42 -0.08
N VAL A 25 -14.46 -0.16 0.85
CA VAL A 25 -14.71 -1.54 1.34
C VAL A 25 -15.95 -1.65 2.23
N LYS A 26 -16.40 -0.55 2.85
CA LYS A 26 -17.64 -0.53 3.64
C LYS A 26 -18.89 -0.38 2.77
N ASN A 27 -18.85 0.52 1.79
CA ASN A 27 -20.03 0.94 1.03
C ASN A 27 -20.19 0.19 -0.30
N LYS A 28 -19.10 -0.17 -0.97
CA LYS A 28 -19.14 -0.96 -2.20
C LYS A 28 -18.91 -2.42 -1.84
N ARG A 29 -19.52 -3.36 -2.57
CA ARG A 29 -19.29 -4.82 -2.42
C ARG A 29 -17.87 -5.23 -2.91
N THR A 30 -16.87 -4.49 -2.47
CA THR A 30 -15.47 -4.65 -2.79
C THR A 30 -14.80 -5.39 -1.64
N SER A 31 -14.17 -6.52 -1.92
CA SER A 31 -13.61 -7.38 -0.87
C SER A 31 -12.32 -6.81 -0.28
N TYR A 32 -11.56 -6.04 -1.06
CA TYR A 32 -10.40 -5.28 -0.61
C TYR A 32 -10.04 -4.17 -1.60
N VAL A 33 -9.33 -3.16 -1.09
CA VAL A 33 -8.63 -2.14 -1.87
C VAL A 33 -7.14 -2.36 -1.70
N MET A 34 -6.36 -2.32 -2.79
CA MET A 34 -4.90 -2.41 -2.73
C MET A 34 -4.24 -1.10 -3.16
N PHE A 35 -3.28 -0.62 -2.37
CA PHE A 35 -2.35 0.45 -2.72
C PHE A 35 -0.98 -0.13 -3.02
N GLU A 36 -0.34 0.36 -4.06
CA GLU A 36 1.05 0.02 -4.39
C GLU A 36 1.85 1.32 -4.48
N PHE A 37 2.88 1.44 -3.65
CA PHE A 37 3.80 2.57 -3.61
C PHE A 37 5.23 2.07 -3.38
N ASN A 38 6.13 2.36 -4.34
CA ASN A 38 7.50 1.82 -4.36
C ASN A 38 7.51 0.28 -4.20
N SER A 39 8.12 -0.21 -3.11
CA SER A 39 8.22 -1.63 -2.78
C SER A 39 7.20 -2.06 -1.70
N ILE A 40 6.16 -1.26 -1.47
CA ILE A 40 5.14 -1.52 -0.45
C ILE A 40 3.78 -1.72 -1.11
N LYS A 41 3.11 -2.80 -0.74
CA LYS A 41 1.73 -3.12 -1.12
C LYS A 41 0.85 -3.12 0.13
N LEU A 42 -0.11 -2.22 0.20
CA LEU A 42 -1.07 -2.12 1.31
C LEU A 42 -2.43 -2.67 0.86
N PHE A 43 -2.95 -3.63 1.59
CA PHE A 43 -4.27 -4.21 1.39
C PHE A 43 -5.21 -3.76 2.51
N VAL A 44 -6.27 -3.05 2.14
CA VAL A 44 -7.33 -2.61 3.03
C VAL A 44 -8.56 -3.48 2.81
N LYS A 45 -9.04 -4.09 3.89
CA LYS A 45 -10.29 -4.86 3.95
C LYS A 45 -11.19 -4.25 5.01
N LYS A 46 -12.46 -4.61 4.99
CA LYS A 46 -13.47 -4.10 5.93
C LYS A 46 -13.02 -4.18 7.41
N ASP A 47 -12.39 -5.28 7.79
CA ASP A 47 -12.05 -5.58 9.18
C ASP A 47 -10.53 -5.66 9.43
N SER A 48 -9.70 -5.37 8.42
CA SER A 48 -8.24 -5.51 8.56
C SER A 48 -7.47 -4.68 7.53
N VAL A 49 -6.31 -4.18 7.93
CA VAL A 49 -5.31 -3.60 7.03
C VAL A 49 -4.05 -4.45 7.10
N ARG A 50 -3.47 -4.82 5.95
CA ARG A 50 -2.21 -5.58 5.84
C ARG A 50 -1.25 -4.85 4.92
N ALA A 51 0.01 -4.71 5.31
CA ALA A 51 1.07 -4.21 4.45
C ALA A 51 2.09 -5.31 4.14
N ASP A 52 2.41 -5.50 2.86
CA ASP A 52 3.52 -6.32 2.39
C ASP A 52 4.64 -5.37 1.92
N ILE A 53 5.85 -5.57 2.43
CA ILE A 53 7.01 -4.73 2.12
C ILE A 53 8.08 -5.62 1.49
N GLU A 54 8.47 -5.30 0.26
CA GLU A 54 9.61 -5.90 -0.42
C GLU A 54 10.85 -5.05 -0.16
N VAL A 55 11.95 -5.70 0.24
CA VAL A 55 13.23 -5.03 0.48
C VAL A 55 14.28 -5.69 -0.40
N ASP A 56 14.79 -4.96 -1.38
CA ASP A 56 15.95 -5.38 -2.16
C ASP A 56 17.22 -5.24 -1.30
N TYR A 57 17.66 -6.36 -0.74
CA TYR A 57 18.85 -6.44 0.10
C TYR A 57 20.15 -6.24 -0.70
N GLU A 58 20.20 -6.62 -1.97
CA GLU A 58 21.42 -6.46 -2.78
C GLU A 58 21.74 -4.98 -3.03
N LYS A 59 20.71 -4.18 -3.33
CA LYS A 59 20.86 -2.73 -3.51
C LYS A 59 21.31 -2.05 -2.21
N LYS A 60 20.76 -2.48 -1.06
CA LYS A 60 21.17 -1.97 0.27
C LYS A 60 22.61 -2.34 0.62
N LEU A 61 23.01 -3.58 0.39
CA LEU A 61 24.37 -4.04 0.66
C LEU A 61 25.40 -3.34 -0.25
N LYS A 62 25.08 -3.13 -1.53
CA LYS A 62 25.93 -2.36 -2.45
C LYS A 62 26.07 -0.89 -2.03
N ALA A 63 25.01 -0.27 -1.50
CA ALA A 63 25.09 1.09 -0.99
C ALA A 63 25.98 1.20 0.27
N LEU A 64 25.90 0.20 1.16
CA LEU A 64 26.72 0.15 2.38
C LEU A 64 28.18 -0.18 2.11
N ALA A 65 28.48 -1.02 1.10
CA ALA A 65 29.85 -1.38 0.74
C ALA A 65 30.61 -0.26 0.00
N ASN A 66 29.91 0.75 -0.51
CA ASN A 66 30.47 1.91 -1.21
C ASN A 66 30.46 3.19 -0.35
N SER A 67 30.17 3.08 0.96
CA SER A 67 30.17 4.18 1.92
C SER A 67 31.26 4.01 2.97
#